data_AF-A0A2N4SP07-F1
#
_entry.id   AF-A0A2N4SP07-F1
#
_cell.length_a   1.000
_cell.length_b   1.000
_cell.length_c   1.000
_cell.angle_alpha   90.00
_cell.angle_beta   90.00
_cell.angle_gamma   90.00
#
_symmetry.space_group_name_H-M   'P 1'
#
loop_
_entity.id
_entity.type
_entity.pdbx_description
1 polymer ?
#
loop_
_entity_poly.entity_id
_entity_poly.type
_entity_poly.pdbx_seq_one_letter_code
_entity_poly.pdbx_strand_id
1 'polypeptide(L)'
;MSADLSPVDATQREIIAALQVAPAFDAATELARRTDFLADYLRSTGLKTLVLGISGGVDSLTAGCLAQRAVEKLRAEGRDATFIAMRLPYGVQRDEAEAQAGLAVIRPDRLLTVDIRPAADAMLAALRAGDLVFRDAAHEDFVLGNIKARQRMIAQFAVAGAHDGLVIGTDHAAEALMGFFTKFGDGAADVTPLTGLNKRRVRAVAALLGAPDALVYKVPTADLESLVPGKPDEDAFGVSYEQIDDFLEGKPVSAAARAVIVSTHRKSAHKRALPVEPPAPGAAR
;
A
#
# COMPACT_ATOMS: atom_id res chain seq x y z
N MET A 1 28.73 9.96 -20.51
CA MET A 1 29.23 8.80 -19.73
C MET A 1 28.21 7.69 -19.90
N SER A 2 28.60 6.56 -20.49
CA SER A 2 27.73 5.37 -20.59
C SER A 2 27.32 4.99 -19.18
N ALA A 3 26.03 5.01 -18.87
CA ALA A 3 25.54 4.47 -17.61
C ALA A 3 25.96 2.99 -17.53
N ASP A 4 26.61 2.60 -16.43
CA ASP A 4 26.95 1.21 -16.14
C ASP A 4 25.66 0.46 -15.80
N LEU A 5 24.97 0.02 -16.85
CA LEU A 5 23.71 -0.71 -16.76
C LEU A 5 24.02 -2.19 -16.49
N SER A 6 23.50 -2.69 -15.37
CA SER A 6 23.52 -4.12 -15.08
C SER A 6 22.56 -4.86 -16.01
N PRO A 7 22.99 -5.95 -16.67
CA PRO A 7 22.10 -6.75 -17.50
C PRO A 7 21.04 -7.46 -16.66
N VAL A 8 19.92 -7.80 -17.30
CA VAL A 8 18.82 -8.53 -16.67
C VAL A 8 19.23 -9.97 -16.40
N ASP A 9 19.35 -10.34 -15.13
CA ASP A 9 19.84 -11.64 -14.70
C ASP A 9 18.75 -12.53 -14.08
N ALA A 10 19.15 -13.72 -13.63
CA ALA A 10 18.23 -14.70 -13.07
C ALA A 10 17.56 -14.16 -11.80
N THR A 11 18.32 -13.50 -10.91
CA THR A 11 17.77 -12.91 -9.68
C THR A 11 16.70 -11.86 -9.97
N GLN A 12 16.92 -10.98 -10.96
CA GLN A 12 15.90 -10.00 -11.34
C GLN A 12 14.63 -10.70 -11.85
N ARG A 13 14.76 -11.70 -12.73
CA ARG A 13 13.62 -12.47 -13.25
C ARG A 13 12.85 -13.21 -12.16
N GLU A 14 13.56 -13.82 -11.20
CA GLU A 14 12.96 -14.50 -10.05
C GLU A 14 12.15 -13.54 -9.17
N ILE A 15 12.68 -12.34 -8.89
CA ILE A 15 11.97 -11.32 -8.12
C ILE A 15 10.73 -10.83 -8.86
N ILE A 16 10.84 -10.53 -10.17
CA ILE A 16 9.69 -10.11 -11.01
C ILE A 16 8.57 -11.14 -10.95
N ALA A 17 8.92 -12.43 -11.11
CA ALA A 17 7.97 -13.52 -11.05
C ALA A 17 7.34 -13.67 -9.65
N ALA A 18 8.15 -13.60 -8.59
CA ALA A 18 7.67 -13.69 -7.21
C ALA A 18 6.72 -12.55 -6.83
N LEU A 19 6.94 -11.36 -7.38
CA LEU A 19 6.08 -10.17 -7.19
C LEU A 19 4.94 -10.08 -8.20
N GLN A 20 4.74 -11.11 -9.03
CA GLN A 20 3.62 -11.24 -9.98
C GLN A 20 3.52 -10.08 -10.98
N VAL A 21 4.66 -9.50 -11.39
CA VAL A 21 4.65 -8.41 -12.38
C VAL A 21 4.48 -9.00 -13.77
N ALA A 22 3.37 -8.65 -14.42
CA ALA A 22 3.05 -9.16 -15.75
C ALA A 22 4.03 -8.60 -16.82
N PRO A 23 4.44 -9.42 -17.81
CA PRO A 23 5.37 -9.00 -18.86
C PRO A 23 4.74 -8.00 -19.84
N ALA A 24 3.42 -8.09 -20.05
CA ALA A 24 2.64 -7.15 -20.82
C ALA A 24 1.66 -6.40 -19.89
N PHE A 25 1.32 -5.17 -20.25
CA PHE A 25 0.41 -4.33 -19.49
C PHE A 25 -0.54 -3.59 -20.42
N ASP A 26 -1.83 -3.73 -20.16
CA ASP A 26 -2.89 -2.91 -20.71
C ASP A 26 -3.76 -2.39 -19.56
N ALA A 27 -3.87 -1.07 -19.44
CA ALA A 27 -4.51 -0.45 -18.27
C ALA A 27 -6.01 -0.78 -18.19
N ALA A 28 -6.70 -0.87 -19.33
CA ALA A 28 -8.13 -1.19 -19.36
C ALA A 28 -8.40 -2.64 -18.95
N THR A 29 -7.60 -3.57 -19.46
CA THR A 29 -7.66 -4.99 -19.07
C THR A 29 -7.35 -5.17 -17.59
N GLU A 30 -6.31 -4.53 -17.06
CA GLU A 30 -5.96 -4.61 -15.63
C GLU A 30 -7.04 -3.96 -14.74
N LEU A 31 -7.64 -2.85 -15.16
CA LEU A 31 -8.76 -2.24 -14.44
C LEU A 31 -9.93 -3.21 -14.32
N ALA A 32 -10.36 -3.80 -15.45
CA ALA A 32 -11.46 -4.76 -15.46
C ALA A 32 -11.14 -5.98 -14.59
N ARG A 33 -9.97 -6.60 -14.79
CA ARG A 33 -9.52 -7.77 -14.03
C ARG A 33 -9.48 -7.53 -12.53
N ARG A 34 -9.01 -6.37 -12.09
CA ARG A 34 -8.88 -6.02 -10.65
C ARG A 34 -10.22 -5.65 -10.02
N THR A 35 -11.11 -5.03 -10.78
CA THR A 35 -12.49 -4.78 -10.35
C THR A 35 -13.24 -6.11 -10.17
N ASP A 36 -13.12 -7.01 -11.14
CA ASP A 36 -13.74 -8.33 -11.10
C ASP A 36 -13.16 -9.16 -9.95
N PHE A 37 -11.85 -9.13 -9.74
CA PHE A 37 -11.21 -9.78 -8.59
C PHE A 37 -11.82 -9.35 -7.24
N LEU A 38 -12.00 -8.05 -7.00
CA LEU A 38 -12.61 -7.56 -5.76
C LEU A 38 -14.07 -8.01 -5.64
N ALA A 39 -14.84 -7.91 -6.72
CA ALA A 39 -16.24 -8.31 -6.75
C ALA A 39 -16.40 -9.82 -6.48
N ASP A 40 -15.61 -10.64 -7.16
CA ASP A 40 -15.63 -12.10 -7.05
C ASP A 40 -15.17 -12.57 -5.67
N TYR A 41 -14.13 -11.96 -5.12
CA TYR A 41 -13.65 -12.30 -3.79
C TYR A 41 -14.69 -11.95 -2.72
N LEU A 42 -15.23 -10.72 -2.72
CA LEU A 42 -16.31 -10.34 -1.82
C LEU A 42 -17.51 -11.28 -1.97
N ARG A 43 -17.91 -11.62 -3.21
CA ARG A 43 -19.00 -12.56 -3.49
C ARG A 43 -18.78 -13.92 -2.83
N SER A 44 -17.57 -14.46 -2.93
CA SER A 44 -17.22 -15.80 -2.44
C SER A 44 -17.17 -15.92 -0.92
N THR A 45 -16.87 -14.83 -0.21
CA THR A 45 -16.83 -14.80 1.26
C THR A 45 -18.22 -14.72 1.90
N GLY A 46 -19.23 -14.24 1.16
CA GLY A 46 -20.55 -13.94 1.70
C GLY A 46 -20.62 -12.65 2.51
N LEU A 47 -19.50 -11.94 2.66
CA LEU A 47 -19.41 -10.61 3.26
C LEU A 47 -20.01 -9.55 2.33
N LYS A 48 -20.23 -8.36 2.89
CA LYS A 48 -21.00 -7.28 2.22
C LYS A 48 -20.20 -6.01 2.00
N THR A 49 -19.14 -5.80 2.77
CA THR A 49 -18.49 -4.49 2.84
C THR A 49 -17.02 -4.55 2.41
N LEU A 50 -16.60 -3.57 1.62
CA LEU A 50 -15.18 -3.27 1.42
C LEU A 50 -14.82 -2.02 2.24
N VAL A 51 -13.68 -2.05 2.94
CA VAL A 51 -13.20 -0.93 3.76
C VAL A 51 -11.79 -0.54 3.32
N LEU A 52 -11.54 0.75 3.12
CA LEU A 52 -10.21 1.25 2.76
C LEU A 52 -9.93 2.65 3.32
N GLY A 53 -8.75 2.84 3.90
CA GLY A 53 -8.18 4.13 4.22
C GLY A 53 -7.76 4.91 2.96
N ILE A 54 -8.29 6.12 2.78
CA ILE A 54 -7.95 7.01 1.67
C ILE A 54 -6.96 8.05 2.18
N SER A 55 -5.70 7.98 1.76
CA SER A 55 -4.63 8.87 2.26
C SER A 55 -4.50 10.18 1.49
N GLY A 56 -5.00 10.22 0.25
CA GLY A 56 -4.69 11.28 -0.72
C GLY A 56 -3.50 10.97 -1.64
N GLY A 57 -2.91 9.76 -1.51
CA GLY A 57 -1.96 9.20 -2.47
C GLY A 57 -2.64 8.38 -3.57
N VAL A 58 -1.95 8.24 -4.71
CA VAL A 58 -2.47 7.58 -5.92
C VAL A 58 -2.85 6.10 -5.72
N ASP A 59 -2.20 5.38 -4.80
CA ASP A 59 -2.47 3.95 -4.60
C ASP A 59 -3.83 3.77 -3.91
N SER A 60 -4.08 4.49 -2.82
CA SER A 60 -5.38 4.49 -2.14
C SER A 60 -6.51 5.04 -3.02
N LEU A 61 -6.21 6.03 -3.87
CA LEU A 61 -7.14 6.55 -4.87
C LEU A 61 -7.56 5.45 -5.85
N THR A 62 -6.58 4.77 -6.44
CA THR A 62 -6.80 3.72 -7.44
C THR A 62 -7.57 2.56 -6.83
N ALA A 63 -7.12 2.05 -5.67
CA ALA A 63 -7.78 0.96 -4.97
C ALA A 63 -9.21 1.33 -4.53
N GLY A 64 -9.44 2.56 -4.07
CA GLY A 64 -10.77 3.06 -3.70
C GLY A 64 -11.73 3.11 -4.88
N CYS A 65 -11.28 3.60 -6.03
CA CYS A 65 -12.08 3.59 -7.26
C CYS A 65 -12.41 2.16 -7.74
N LEU A 66 -11.45 1.22 -7.67
CA LEU A 66 -11.70 -0.19 -7.98
C LEU A 66 -12.71 -0.80 -7.02
N ALA A 67 -12.60 -0.52 -5.72
CA ALA A 67 -13.53 -0.98 -4.69
C ALA A 67 -14.96 -0.48 -4.92
N GLN A 68 -15.12 0.82 -5.18
CA GLN A 68 -16.43 1.42 -5.47
C GLN A 68 -17.07 0.77 -6.72
N ARG A 69 -16.31 0.59 -7.81
CA ARG A 69 -16.81 -0.08 -9.02
C ARG A 69 -17.18 -1.53 -8.76
N ALA A 70 -16.43 -2.25 -7.92
CA ALA A 70 -16.70 -3.64 -7.59
C ALA A 70 -18.03 -3.79 -6.83
N VAL A 71 -18.30 -2.93 -5.84
CA VAL A 71 -19.57 -2.96 -5.10
C VAL A 71 -20.75 -2.47 -5.96
N GLU A 72 -20.55 -1.49 -6.83
CA GLU A 72 -21.56 -1.07 -7.81
C GLU A 72 -21.95 -2.19 -8.77
N LYS A 73 -20.95 -2.94 -9.27
CA LYS A 73 -21.16 -4.12 -10.10
C LYS A 73 -21.98 -5.18 -9.36
N LEU A 74 -21.61 -5.52 -8.13
CA LEU A 74 -22.34 -6.49 -7.31
C LEU A 74 -23.79 -6.04 -7.03
N ARG A 75 -24.01 -4.75 -6.80
CA ARG A 75 -25.36 -4.19 -6.63
C ARG A 75 -26.19 -4.28 -7.90
N ALA A 76 -25.60 -4.03 -9.07
CA ALA A 76 -26.28 -4.21 -10.35
C ALA A 76 -26.69 -5.68 -10.60
N GLU A 77 -25.98 -6.64 -10.01
CA GLU A 77 -26.31 -8.07 -10.00
C GLU A 77 -27.33 -8.46 -8.92
N GLY A 78 -27.87 -7.49 -8.16
CA GLY A 78 -28.87 -7.72 -7.11
C GLY A 78 -28.29 -8.13 -5.75
N ARG A 79 -26.98 -7.97 -5.52
CA ARG A 79 -26.35 -8.26 -4.22
C ARG A 79 -26.26 -7.01 -3.35
N ASP A 80 -26.36 -7.23 -2.04
CA ASP A 80 -26.07 -6.21 -1.04
C ASP A 80 -24.55 -6.07 -0.88
N ALA A 81 -23.99 -4.96 -1.36
CA ALA A 81 -22.56 -4.66 -1.32
C ALA A 81 -22.34 -3.16 -1.10
N THR A 82 -21.40 -2.79 -0.21
CA THR A 82 -21.11 -1.39 0.15
C THR A 82 -19.60 -1.14 0.24
N PHE A 83 -19.14 0.02 -0.23
CA PHE A 83 -17.77 0.48 0.01
C PHE A 83 -17.74 1.61 1.05
N ILE A 84 -16.92 1.43 2.09
CA ILE A 84 -16.67 2.43 3.13
C ILE A 84 -15.25 2.96 2.97
N ALA A 85 -15.14 4.20 2.48
CA ALA A 85 -13.90 4.95 2.53
C ALA A 85 -13.65 5.51 3.93
N MET A 86 -12.41 5.49 4.38
CA MET A 86 -12.01 6.03 5.68
C MET A 86 -10.95 7.13 5.54
N ARG A 87 -11.19 8.28 6.16
CA ARG A 87 -10.15 9.28 6.45
C ARG A 87 -9.54 8.96 7.81
N LEU A 88 -8.22 8.83 7.86
CA LEU A 88 -7.47 8.38 9.04
C LEU A 88 -6.36 9.37 9.42
N PRO A 89 -6.69 10.66 9.65
CA PRO A 89 -5.69 11.66 9.97
C PRO A 89 -5.06 11.40 11.35
N TYR A 90 -3.83 11.90 11.54
CA TYR A 90 -3.23 12.06 12.85
C TYR A 90 -3.34 13.55 13.22
N GLY A 91 -4.42 13.92 13.91
CA GLY A 91 -4.78 15.32 14.14
C GLY A 91 -5.19 16.02 12.84
N VAL A 92 -4.41 17.02 12.42
CA VAL A 92 -4.65 17.78 11.18
C VAL A 92 -3.71 17.26 10.10
N GLN A 93 -4.27 16.70 9.02
CA GLN A 93 -3.50 16.26 7.87
C GLN A 93 -3.22 17.46 6.95
N ARG A 94 -1.97 17.61 6.47
CA ARG A 94 -1.57 18.78 5.67
C ARG A 94 -2.12 18.76 4.26
N ASP A 95 -2.15 17.59 3.66
CA ASP A 95 -2.63 17.31 2.31
C ASP A 95 -4.09 16.81 2.31
N GLU A 96 -4.91 17.35 3.22
CA GLU A 96 -6.34 17.05 3.30
C GLU A 96 -7.06 17.43 1.99
N ALA A 97 -6.64 18.50 1.32
CA ALA A 97 -7.25 18.92 0.05
C ALA A 97 -7.13 17.84 -1.03
N GLU A 98 -5.98 17.18 -1.13
CA GLU A 98 -5.73 16.07 -2.04
C GLU A 98 -6.54 14.82 -1.65
N ALA A 99 -6.66 14.54 -0.35
CA ALA A 99 -7.52 13.45 0.11
C ALA A 99 -9.00 13.69 -0.23
N GLN A 100 -9.49 14.92 -0.07
CA GLN A 100 -10.84 15.31 -0.46
C GLN A 100 -11.04 15.26 -1.98
N ALA A 101 -10.05 15.72 -2.76
CA ALA A 101 -10.08 15.61 -4.22
C ALA A 101 -10.11 14.15 -4.69
N GLY A 102 -9.35 13.26 -4.03
CA GLY A 102 -9.40 11.84 -4.27
C GLY A 102 -10.78 11.23 -3.96
N LEU A 103 -11.38 11.59 -2.82
CA LEU A 103 -12.73 11.16 -2.46
C LEU A 103 -13.79 11.63 -3.48
N ALA A 104 -13.62 12.83 -4.06
CA ALA A 104 -14.51 13.33 -5.11
C ALA A 104 -14.44 12.50 -6.40
N VAL A 105 -13.28 11.90 -6.71
CA VAL A 105 -13.13 10.96 -7.82
C VAL A 105 -13.73 9.59 -7.47
N ILE A 106 -13.45 9.09 -6.25
CA ILE A 106 -13.90 7.77 -5.79
C ILE A 106 -15.42 7.71 -5.66
N ARG A 107 -16.04 8.74 -5.08
CA ARG A 107 -17.48 8.79 -4.71
C ARG A 107 -17.92 7.54 -3.93
N PRO A 108 -17.34 7.30 -2.73
CA PRO A 108 -17.64 6.11 -1.95
C PRO A 108 -19.10 6.12 -1.46
N ASP A 109 -19.69 4.94 -1.30
CA ASP A 109 -21.05 4.83 -0.74
C ASP A 109 -21.15 5.44 0.68
N ARG A 110 -20.09 5.26 1.48
CA ARG A 110 -19.98 5.80 2.83
C ARG A 110 -18.58 6.35 3.07
N LEU A 111 -18.52 7.44 3.83
CA LEU A 111 -17.29 8.06 4.31
C LEU A 111 -17.29 8.10 5.84
N LEU A 112 -16.23 7.59 6.45
CA LEU A 112 -15.98 7.70 7.89
C LEU A 112 -14.65 8.42 8.13
N THR A 113 -14.60 9.27 9.16
CA THR A 113 -13.36 9.91 9.60
C THR A 113 -13.03 9.48 11.01
N VAL A 114 -11.82 8.97 11.22
CA VAL A 114 -11.31 8.57 12.54
C VAL A 114 -9.95 9.23 12.75
N ASP A 115 -9.88 10.21 13.66
CA ASP A 115 -8.59 10.77 14.11
C ASP A 115 -7.86 9.72 14.94
N ILE A 116 -6.72 9.23 14.44
CA ILE A 116 -5.92 8.20 15.09
C ILE A 116 -4.98 8.75 16.18
N ARG A 117 -4.81 10.08 16.27
CA ARG A 117 -3.86 10.70 17.20
C ARG A 117 -4.11 10.33 18.66
N PRO A 118 -5.34 10.36 19.22
CA PRO A 118 -5.54 9.97 20.61
C PRO A 118 -5.05 8.55 20.92
N ALA A 119 -5.31 7.60 20.01
CA ALA A 119 -4.89 6.21 20.18
C ALA A 119 -3.37 6.02 19.99
N ALA A 120 -2.78 6.71 19.01
CA ALA A 120 -1.34 6.65 18.75
C ALA A 120 -0.54 7.28 19.91
N ASP A 121 -0.96 8.43 20.41
CA ASP A 121 -0.31 9.16 21.50
C ASP A 121 -0.41 8.39 22.82
N ALA A 122 -1.59 7.82 23.10
CA ALA A 122 -1.79 6.98 24.28
C ALA A 122 -0.86 5.76 24.26
N MET A 123 -0.68 5.13 23.10
CA MET A 123 0.25 4.00 22.97
C MET A 123 1.70 4.43 23.20
N LEU A 124 2.15 5.53 22.60
CA LEU A 124 3.51 6.04 22.84
C LEU A 124 3.73 6.42 24.32
N ALA A 125 2.75 7.06 24.95
CA ALA A 125 2.80 7.42 26.36
C ALA A 125 2.86 6.17 27.27
N ALA A 126 2.10 5.12 26.95
CA ALA A 126 2.14 3.87 27.68
C ALA A 126 3.51 3.17 27.56
N LEU A 127 4.14 3.20 26.38
CA LEU A 127 5.49 2.68 26.18
C LEU A 127 6.53 3.45 27.01
N ARG A 128 6.43 4.78 27.06
CA ARG A 128 7.28 5.63 27.92
C ARG A 128 7.08 5.31 29.41
N ALA A 129 5.83 5.14 29.84
CA ALA A 129 5.50 4.77 31.22
C ALA A 129 5.96 3.35 31.59
N GLY A 130 6.15 2.48 30.60
CA GLY A 130 6.75 1.14 30.74
C GLY A 130 8.27 1.13 30.57
N ASP A 131 8.94 2.28 30.75
CA ASP A 131 10.40 2.46 30.68
C ASP A 131 11.04 2.08 29.33
N LEU A 132 10.28 2.15 28.21
CA LEU A 132 10.89 1.99 26.89
C LEU A 132 11.85 3.14 26.58
N VAL A 133 13.10 2.80 26.29
CA VAL A 133 14.15 3.76 25.94
C VAL A 133 14.27 3.92 24.42
N PHE A 134 14.21 5.16 23.95
CA PHE A 134 14.54 5.52 22.57
C PHE A 134 16.00 5.95 22.46
N ARG A 135 16.62 5.71 21.30
CA ARG A 135 18.04 6.07 21.07
C ARG A 135 18.23 7.58 20.99
N ASP A 136 17.26 8.23 20.34
CA ASP A 136 17.19 9.66 20.08
C ASP A 136 15.76 10.01 19.63
N ALA A 137 15.49 11.30 19.41
CA ALA A 137 14.18 11.79 18.98
C ALA A 137 13.74 11.26 17.59
N ALA A 138 14.69 10.99 16.70
CA ALA A 138 14.38 10.45 15.37
C ALA A 138 13.96 8.98 15.44
N HIS A 139 14.58 8.19 16.31
CA HIS A 139 14.17 6.82 16.59
C HIS A 139 12.77 6.77 17.22
N GLU A 140 12.47 7.69 18.14
CA GLU A 140 11.14 7.81 18.71
C GLU A 140 10.09 8.17 17.65
N ASP A 141 10.36 9.17 16.79
CA ASP A 141 9.45 9.56 15.72
C ASP A 141 9.23 8.42 14.70
N PHE A 142 10.27 7.66 14.38
CA PHE A 142 10.15 6.45 13.56
C PHE A 142 9.24 5.39 14.21
N VAL A 143 9.37 5.16 15.51
CA VAL A 143 8.51 4.21 16.24
C VAL A 143 7.06 4.73 16.27
N LEU A 144 6.84 6.01 16.55
CA LEU A 144 5.53 6.64 16.51
C LEU A 144 4.90 6.56 15.12
N GLY A 145 5.68 6.78 14.05
CA GLY A 145 5.23 6.59 12.67
C GLY A 145 4.67 5.19 12.40
N ASN A 146 5.36 4.16 12.89
CA ASN A 146 4.86 2.78 12.81
C ASN A 146 3.62 2.55 13.69
N ILE A 147 3.55 3.17 14.88
CA ILE A 147 2.33 3.13 15.72
C ILE A 147 1.15 3.72 14.95
N LYS A 148 1.30 4.90 14.35
CA LYS A 148 0.26 5.55 13.52
C LYS A 148 -0.24 4.61 12.44
N ALA A 149 0.67 4.00 11.65
CA ALA A 149 0.29 3.06 10.59
C ALA A 149 -0.52 1.85 11.14
N ARG A 150 -0.14 1.32 12.31
CA ARG A 150 -0.89 0.23 12.97
C ARG A 150 -2.23 0.66 13.54
N GLN A 151 -2.35 1.89 14.05
CA GLN A 151 -3.64 2.43 14.49
C GLN A 151 -4.61 2.64 13.32
N ARG A 152 -4.10 3.03 12.14
CA ARG A 152 -4.90 3.07 10.90
C ARG A 152 -5.42 1.68 10.51
N MET A 153 -4.58 0.65 10.65
CA MET A 153 -5.00 -0.75 10.44
C MET A 153 -6.10 -1.15 11.42
N ILE A 154 -5.91 -0.91 12.73
CA ILE A 154 -6.91 -1.24 13.76
C ILE A 154 -8.26 -0.58 13.46
N ALA A 155 -8.25 0.72 13.09
CA ALA A 155 -9.47 1.44 12.75
C ALA A 155 -10.22 0.81 11.56
N GLN A 156 -9.50 0.41 10.51
CA GLN A 156 -10.10 -0.23 9.33
C GLN A 156 -10.68 -1.61 9.66
N PHE A 157 -9.94 -2.45 10.40
CA PHE A 157 -10.43 -3.76 10.81
C PHE A 157 -11.61 -3.67 11.79
N ALA A 158 -11.63 -2.66 12.67
CA ALA A 158 -12.78 -2.42 13.55
C ALA A 158 -14.05 -2.06 12.75
N VAL A 159 -13.93 -1.21 11.73
CA VAL A 159 -15.05 -0.87 10.83
C VAL A 159 -15.48 -2.07 9.99
N ALA A 160 -14.53 -2.84 9.47
CA ALA A 160 -14.82 -4.06 8.71
C ALA A 160 -15.57 -5.09 9.57
N GLY A 161 -15.09 -5.35 10.80
CA GLY A 161 -15.75 -6.27 11.73
C GLY A 161 -17.16 -5.82 12.14
N ALA A 162 -17.41 -4.51 12.23
CA ALA A 162 -18.73 -3.96 12.54
C ALA A 162 -19.72 -3.99 11.35
N HIS A 163 -19.24 -4.28 10.14
CA HIS A 163 -20.01 -4.18 8.90
C HIS A 163 -19.90 -5.41 8.00
N ASP A 164 -19.55 -6.58 8.55
CA ASP A 164 -19.35 -7.82 7.80
C ASP A 164 -18.48 -7.58 6.55
N GLY A 165 -17.29 -7.02 6.75
CA GLY A 165 -16.45 -6.47 5.69
C GLY A 165 -15.05 -7.04 5.61
N LEU A 166 -14.38 -6.70 4.50
CA LEU A 166 -12.98 -6.96 4.21
C LEU A 166 -12.20 -5.65 4.17
N VAL A 167 -10.99 -5.65 4.72
CA VAL A 167 -10.04 -4.53 4.60
C VAL A 167 -9.23 -4.68 3.32
N ILE A 168 -9.24 -3.63 2.50
CA ILE A 168 -8.42 -3.53 1.29
C ILE A 168 -7.04 -3.00 1.66
N GLY A 169 -5.98 -3.63 1.13
CA GLY A 169 -4.61 -3.14 1.18
C GLY A 169 -4.19 -2.53 -0.16
N THR A 170 -3.30 -1.55 -0.12
CA THR A 170 -2.80 -0.86 -1.33
C THR A 170 -1.45 -1.40 -1.81
N ASP A 171 -0.91 -2.43 -1.16
CA ASP A 171 0.40 -2.99 -1.51
C ASP A 171 0.44 -3.43 -2.99
N HIS A 172 1.52 -3.02 -3.65
CA HIS A 172 1.78 -3.28 -5.05
C HIS A 172 3.27 -3.62 -5.24
N ALA A 173 3.66 -4.11 -6.41
CA ALA A 173 4.97 -4.73 -6.62
C ALA A 173 6.16 -3.80 -6.30
N ALA A 174 6.03 -2.49 -6.52
CA ALA A 174 7.08 -1.52 -6.17
C ALA A 174 7.25 -1.34 -4.65
N GLU A 175 6.15 -1.29 -3.88
CA GLU A 175 6.21 -1.26 -2.41
C GLU A 175 6.70 -2.60 -1.85
N ALA A 176 6.20 -3.71 -2.39
CA ALA A 176 6.62 -5.06 -2.01
C ALA A 176 8.12 -5.30 -2.26
N LEU A 177 8.64 -4.83 -3.40
CA LEU A 177 10.07 -4.92 -3.75
C LEU A 177 10.93 -4.22 -2.71
N MET A 178 10.54 -3.01 -2.33
CA MET A 178 11.27 -2.19 -1.37
C MET A 178 10.91 -2.51 0.09
N GLY A 179 9.91 -3.37 0.33
CA GLY A 179 9.37 -3.63 1.66
C GLY A 179 8.89 -2.36 2.35
N PHE A 180 8.37 -1.41 1.58
CA PHE A 180 8.05 -0.06 2.02
C PHE A 180 6.62 0.05 2.52
N PHE A 181 6.37 -0.67 3.59
CA PHE A 181 5.13 -0.65 4.34
C PHE A 181 5.42 -1.01 5.80
N THR A 182 4.55 -0.60 6.71
CA THR A 182 4.64 -1.02 8.10
C THR A 182 4.13 -2.45 8.20
N LYS A 183 4.97 -3.37 8.69
CA LYS A 183 4.53 -4.75 8.96
C LYS A 183 3.41 -4.74 10.01
N PHE A 184 2.28 -5.35 9.66
CA PHE A 184 1.03 -5.33 10.43
C PHE A 184 0.44 -3.92 10.66
N GLY A 185 0.80 -2.96 9.82
CA GLY A 185 0.12 -1.68 9.66
C GLY A 185 -0.63 -1.67 8.33
N ASP A 186 -0.25 -0.79 7.43
CA ASP A 186 -0.74 -0.73 6.04
C ASP A 186 -0.50 -2.03 5.25
N GLY A 187 0.53 -2.81 5.59
CA GLY A 187 0.75 -4.13 5.00
C GLY A 187 -0.15 -5.26 5.54
N ALA A 188 -1.05 -4.99 6.50
CA ALA A 188 -2.06 -5.95 6.95
C ALA A 188 -3.42 -5.60 6.36
N ALA A 189 -3.92 -6.47 5.49
CA ALA A 189 -5.20 -6.37 4.82
C ALA A 189 -5.71 -7.77 4.46
N ASP A 190 -6.99 -7.89 4.12
CA ASP A 190 -7.59 -9.15 3.68
C ASP A 190 -7.40 -9.36 2.17
N VAL A 191 -7.36 -8.28 1.38
CA VAL A 191 -7.28 -8.32 -0.08
C VAL A 191 -6.45 -7.15 -0.66
N THR A 192 -5.57 -7.44 -1.62
CA THR A 192 -4.65 -6.45 -2.23
C THR A 192 -4.85 -6.33 -3.74
N PRO A 193 -5.81 -5.51 -4.22
CA PRO A 193 -6.16 -5.41 -5.63
C PRO A 193 -5.07 -4.77 -6.50
N LEU A 194 -4.00 -4.22 -5.94
CA LEU A 194 -2.89 -3.59 -6.68
C LEU A 194 -1.65 -4.49 -6.83
N THR A 195 -1.65 -5.69 -6.25
CA THR A 195 -0.55 -6.66 -6.37
C THR A 195 -0.15 -6.89 -7.83
N GLY A 196 1.16 -6.95 -8.09
CA GLY A 196 1.73 -7.09 -9.43
C GLY A 196 1.87 -5.79 -10.25
N LEU A 197 1.30 -4.66 -9.80
CA LEU A 197 1.55 -3.37 -10.45
C LEU A 197 2.80 -2.69 -9.89
N ASN A 198 3.64 -2.17 -10.78
CA ASN A 198 4.65 -1.19 -10.41
C ASN A 198 4.03 0.23 -10.37
N LYS A 199 4.79 1.25 -9.96
CA LYS A 199 4.22 2.58 -9.66
C LYS A 199 3.61 3.23 -10.89
N ARG A 200 4.31 3.22 -12.03
CA ARG A 200 3.78 3.80 -13.29
C ARG A 200 2.53 3.08 -13.79
N ARG A 201 2.39 1.77 -13.57
CA ARG A 201 1.17 1.02 -13.91
C ARG A 201 0.00 1.37 -13.00
N VAL A 202 0.23 1.59 -11.70
CA VAL A 202 -0.81 2.15 -10.80
C VAL A 202 -1.27 3.51 -11.32
N ARG A 203 -0.33 4.42 -11.66
CA ARG A 203 -0.66 5.73 -12.24
C ARG A 203 -1.47 5.63 -13.55
N ALA A 204 -1.13 4.68 -14.42
CA ALA A 204 -1.86 4.46 -15.67
C ALA A 204 -3.32 3.98 -15.44
N VAL A 205 -3.54 3.09 -14.46
CA VAL A 205 -4.90 2.69 -14.07
C VAL A 205 -5.66 3.87 -13.44
N ALA A 206 -5.00 4.66 -12.57
CA ALA A 206 -5.60 5.86 -11.97
C ALA A 206 -6.06 6.88 -13.02
N ALA A 207 -5.24 7.16 -14.04
CA ALA A 207 -5.59 8.06 -15.12
C ALA A 207 -6.82 7.58 -15.90
N LEU A 208 -6.93 6.27 -16.18
CA LEU A 208 -8.09 5.68 -16.85
C LEU A 208 -9.37 5.76 -16.00
N LEU A 209 -9.23 5.81 -14.67
CA LEU A 209 -10.34 6.01 -13.74
C LEU A 209 -10.83 7.47 -13.70
N GLY A 210 -10.19 8.38 -14.42
CA GLY A 210 -10.53 9.81 -14.47
C GLY A 210 -9.89 10.64 -13.36
N ALA A 211 -8.87 10.10 -12.67
CA ALA A 211 -8.12 10.88 -11.70
C ALA A 211 -7.34 12.01 -12.39
N PRO A 212 -7.39 13.26 -11.88
CA PRO A 212 -6.62 14.36 -12.44
C PRO A 212 -5.12 14.15 -12.25
N ASP A 213 -4.32 14.64 -13.21
CA ASP A 213 -2.86 14.51 -13.20
C ASP A 213 -2.21 14.99 -11.90
N ALA A 214 -2.77 16.04 -11.27
CA ALA A 214 -2.29 16.55 -9.99
C ALA A 214 -2.33 15.48 -8.87
N LEU A 215 -3.32 14.58 -8.87
CA LEU A 215 -3.39 13.46 -7.93
C LEU A 215 -2.57 12.26 -8.41
N VAL A 216 -2.60 11.99 -9.71
CA VAL A 216 -1.89 10.84 -10.32
C VAL A 216 -0.37 10.99 -10.16
N TYR A 217 0.16 12.19 -10.36
CA TYR A 217 1.60 12.50 -10.37
C TYR A 217 2.10 13.20 -9.11
N LYS A 218 1.26 13.30 -8.07
CA LYS A 218 1.69 13.77 -6.74
C LYS A 218 2.93 12.99 -6.28
N VAL A 219 3.86 13.71 -5.65
CA VAL A 219 5.06 13.13 -5.05
C VAL A 219 4.64 12.13 -3.96
N PRO A 220 4.99 10.85 -4.08
CA PRO A 220 4.64 9.85 -3.07
C PRO A 220 5.35 10.11 -1.74
N THR A 221 4.58 10.03 -0.65
CA THR A 221 5.05 10.19 0.72
C THR A 221 4.25 9.28 1.65
N ALA A 222 4.91 8.60 2.61
CA ALA A 222 4.21 7.82 3.63
C ALA A 222 3.46 8.65 4.70
N ASP A 223 3.82 9.93 4.87
CA ASP A 223 3.29 10.85 5.90
C ASP A 223 3.23 10.25 7.32
N LEU A 224 4.33 9.59 7.74
CA LEU A 224 4.47 8.94 9.05
C LEU A 224 5.34 9.75 10.02
N GLU A 225 6.44 10.31 9.52
CA GLU A 225 7.45 11.06 10.29
C GLU A 225 6.92 12.46 10.65
N SER A 226 6.88 12.79 11.93
CA SER A 226 6.42 14.09 12.44
C SER A 226 7.53 15.15 12.35
N LEU A 227 8.80 14.72 12.40
CA LEU A 227 9.97 15.60 12.31
C LEU A 227 10.30 15.98 10.86
N VAL A 228 10.04 15.07 9.91
CA VAL A 228 10.22 15.30 8.46
C VAL A 228 8.91 15.00 7.71
N PRO A 229 7.85 15.79 7.96
CA PRO A 229 6.55 15.58 7.34
C PRO A 229 6.60 15.78 5.83
N GLY A 230 6.00 14.84 5.08
CA GLY A 230 6.02 14.85 3.62
C GLY A 230 7.36 14.45 2.99
N LYS A 231 8.22 13.73 3.73
CA LYS A 231 9.45 13.15 3.17
C LYS A 231 9.14 12.28 1.94
N PRO A 232 9.72 12.56 0.77
CA PRO A 232 9.55 11.74 -0.41
C PRO A 232 10.01 10.30 -0.18
N ASP A 233 9.27 9.35 -0.72
CA ASP A 233 9.62 7.93 -0.59
C ASP A 233 10.98 7.62 -1.24
N GLU A 234 11.30 8.26 -2.37
CA GLU A 234 12.57 8.10 -3.08
C GLU A 234 13.79 8.51 -2.24
N ASP A 235 13.65 9.53 -1.39
CA ASP A 235 14.69 9.95 -0.45
C ASP A 235 14.93 8.89 0.64
N ALA A 236 13.88 8.14 1.02
CA ALA A 236 13.98 7.02 1.96
C ALA A 236 14.58 5.77 1.29
N PHE A 237 14.31 5.55 0.00
CA PHE A 237 14.82 4.41 -0.77
C PHE A 237 16.29 4.54 -1.16
N GLY A 238 16.72 5.75 -1.50
CA GLY A 238 17.98 5.97 -2.20
C GLY A 238 17.96 5.53 -3.67
N VAL A 239 16.78 5.26 -4.23
CA VAL A 239 16.52 4.94 -5.65
C VAL A 239 15.16 5.53 -6.07
N SER A 240 15.04 5.91 -7.34
CA SER A 240 13.78 6.48 -7.86
C SER A 240 12.75 5.40 -8.21
N TYR A 241 11.47 5.77 -8.26
CA TYR A 241 10.41 4.91 -8.77
C TYR A 241 10.63 4.54 -10.24
N GLU A 242 11.28 5.39 -11.03
CA GLU A 242 11.64 5.05 -12.41
C GLU A 242 12.58 3.84 -12.45
N GLN A 243 13.61 3.82 -11.60
CA GLN A 243 14.56 2.71 -11.49
C GLN A 243 13.89 1.44 -10.92
N ILE A 244 13.01 1.59 -9.93
CA ILE A 244 12.23 0.49 -9.36
C ILE A 244 11.33 -0.13 -10.44
N ASP A 245 10.59 0.70 -11.17
CA ASP A 245 9.67 0.25 -12.19
C ASP A 245 10.40 -0.40 -13.38
N ASP A 246 11.54 0.17 -13.80
CA ASP A 246 12.38 -0.42 -14.84
C ASP A 246 12.96 -1.77 -14.40
N PHE A 247 13.38 -1.90 -13.14
CA PHE A 247 13.79 -3.18 -12.58
C PHE A 247 12.64 -4.21 -12.65
N LEU A 248 11.43 -3.82 -12.22
CA LEU A 248 10.25 -4.70 -12.21
C LEU A 248 9.72 -5.03 -13.62
N GLU A 249 9.98 -4.18 -14.61
CA GLU A 249 9.64 -4.42 -16.02
C GLU A 249 10.69 -5.25 -16.76
N GLY A 250 11.73 -5.73 -16.07
CA GLY A 250 12.79 -6.53 -16.68
C GLY A 250 13.67 -5.71 -17.61
N LYS A 251 13.88 -4.43 -17.32
CA LYS A 251 14.83 -3.58 -18.04
C LYS A 251 16.19 -3.53 -17.29
N PRO A 252 17.29 -3.25 -18.01
CA PRO A 252 18.56 -2.94 -17.37
C PRO A 252 18.45 -1.68 -16.49
N VAL A 253 19.07 -1.72 -15.31
CA VAL A 253 19.17 -0.56 -14.39
C VAL A 253 20.62 -0.38 -13.95
N SER A 254 20.97 0.78 -13.38
CA SER A 254 22.35 1.01 -12.93
C SER A 254 22.79 0.00 -11.86
N ALA A 255 24.07 -0.35 -11.84
CA ALA A 255 24.63 -1.27 -10.84
C ALA A 255 24.35 -0.81 -9.39
N ALA A 256 24.41 0.50 -9.14
CA ALA A 256 24.09 1.09 -7.85
C ALA A 256 22.61 0.88 -7.46
N ALA A 257 21.68 1.20 -8.37
CA ALA A 257 20.25 1.01 -8.11
C ALA A 257 19.91 -0.47 -7.89
N ARG A 258 20.47 -1.35 -8.72
CA ARG A 258 20.30 -2.80 -8.57
C ARG A 258 20.76 -3.29 -7.20
N ALA A 259 21.94 -2.85 -6.75
CA ALA A 259 22.49 -3.24 -5.46
C ALA A 259 21.58 -2.83 -4.30
N VAL A 260 21.05 -1.60 -4.33
CA VAL A 260 20.08 -1.11 -3.34
C VAL A 260 18.79 -1.94 -3.38
N ILE A 261 18.18 -2.10 -4.55
CA ILE A 261 16.93 -2.83 -4.74
C ILE A 261 17.03 -4.27 -4.23
N VAL A 262 18.03 -5.04 -4.69
CA VAL A 262 18.18 -6.46 -4.33
C VAL A 262 18.50 -6.62 -2.84
N SER A 263 19.35 -5.74 -2.28
CA SER A 263 19.67 -5.74 -0.86
C SER A 263 18.44 -5.46 0.00
N THR A 264 17.66 -4.44 -0.36
CA THR A 264 16.43 -4.06 0.34
C THR A 264 15.38 -5.16 0.25
N HIS A 265 15.15 -5.73 -0.95
CA HIS A 265 14.22 -6.85 -1.14
C HIS A 265 14.59 -8.03 -0.23
N ARG A 266 15.87 -8.42 -0.16
CA ARG A 266 16.33 -9.51 0.71
C ARG A 266 16.10 -9.19 2.19
N LYS A 267 16.48 -8.00 2.65
CA LYS A 267 16.33 -7.59 4.05
C LYS A 267 14.88 -7.52 4.49
N SER A 268 13.96 -7.17 3.58
CA SER A 268 12.53 -7.05 3.87
C SER A 268 11.73 -8.33 3.58
N ALA A 269 12.38 -9.45 3.23
CA ALA A 269 11.69 -10.72 2.94
C ALA A 269 10.74 -11.16 4.06
N HIS A 270 11.10 -10.92 5.32
CA HIS A 270 10.26 -11.22 6.48
C HIS A 270 8.93 -10.43 6.50
N LYS A 271 8.80 -9.34 5.73
CA LYS A 271 7.55 -8.58 5.64
C LYS A 271 6.55 -9.19 4.65
N ARG A 272 7.03 -9.97 3.67
CA ARG A 272 6.22 -10.64 2.63
C ARG A 272 5.94 -12.12 2.94
N ALA A 273 6.27 -12.55 4.15
CA ALA A 273 6.08 -13.92 4.61
C ALA A 273 5.19 -13.93 5.87
N LEU A 274 4.49 -15.05 6.04
CA LEU A 274 3.91 -15.42 7.33
C LEU A 274 4.99 -15.50 8.42
N PRO A 275 4.62 -15.50 9.72
CA PRO A 275 5.57 -15.74 10.79
C PRO A 275 6.43 -16.99 10.51
N VAL A 276 7.74 -16.89 10.80
CA VAL A 276 8.67 -18.00 10.55
C VAL A 276 8.39 -19.11 11.54
N GLU A 277 8.10 -20.30 11.03
CA GLU A 277 7.84 -21.51 11.80
C GLU A 277 9.11 -22.38 11.87
N PRO A 278 9.31 -23.16 12.95
CA PRO A 278 10.35 -24.19 12.97
C PRO A 278 10.14 -25.15 11.79
N PRO A 279 11.22 -25.64 11.15
CA PRO A 279 11.09 -26.64 10.11
C PRO A 279 10.40 -27.88 10.67
N ALA A 280 9.58 -28.53 9.84
CA ALA A 280 8.95 -29.79 10.20
C ALA A 280 10.02 -30.82 10.61
N PRO A 281 9.79 -31.65 11.64
CA PRO A 281 10.73 -32.70 12.02
C PRO A 281 11.09 -33.57 10.82
N GLY A 282 12.38 -33.67 10.49
CA GLY A 282 12.88 -34.49 9.38
C GLY A 282 13.04 -33.78 8.03
N ALA A 283 12.67 -32.50 7.90
CA ALA A 283 13.03 -31.70 6.74
C ALA A 283 14.51 -31.28 6.84
N ALA A 284 15.39 -31.90 6.05
CA ALA A 284 16.76 -31.43 5.89
C ALA A 284 16.76 -30.08 5.14
N ARG A 285 17.67 -29.18 5.54
CA ARG A 285 17.88 -27.87 4.89
C ARG A 285 18.42 -28.01 3.47
#